data_AF-A0A960LG30-F1
#
_entry.id   AF-A0A960LG30-F1
#
_cell.length_a   1.000
_cell.length_b   1.000
_cell.length_c   1.000
_cell.angle_alpha   90.00
_cell.angle_beta   90.00
_cell.angle_gamma   90.00
#
_symmetry.space_group_name_H-M   'P 1'
#
loop_
_entity.id
_entity.type
_entity.pdbx_description
1 polymer ?
#
loop_
_entity_poly.entity_id
_entity_poly.type
_entity_poly.pdbx_seq_one_letter_code
_entity_poly.pdbx_strand_id
1 'polypeptide(L)'
;MSAPVDQIQTVKVPKPVPLTTTRFRPPKKNIPQTKAERDFLLEAIRDHIERENPVPPMPLDELEVHARKILADTGYDEIYLHYTAVCLSNEMWRETLASIPYERRMLLMPKCLRVEDKCPAPFDEFGLLCKQCGLCSIQDFQNEAERLGYAVLVAEGSAIVMSLIQTGQIEAIVGISCLPVLERTFPYVEAAAIPSIAVPLLQDDCINTTVDIDWVWDYIHLTSDDKTRRLNLNALHDDVREWFTPESIEQVMGPAEGEQEVLAREWLARDGKRWRPFLTVATYQALRDDRGEPIPEDIKKVAFAAECFHKASLIHDDIEDEDFGRYGQPTLHAEHGIPVALNAGDLLIGEGYRLIGECQATDAQKTEMLLAASIGQRELCRGQGAELIWARNPVPLKSKQVLEIFRQKTAPAFEVALQLGAAYAGKLSEVAEVLKVYSENLGIAYQIRD
;
A
#
# COMPACT_ATOMS: atom_id res chain seq x y z
N MET A 1 -40.38 32.06 53.84
CA MET A 1 -40.11 30.83 53.07
C MET A 1 -38.92 31.12 52.17
N SER A 2 -37.73 30.74 52.62
CA SER A 2 -36.47 30.99 51.92
C SER A 2 -36.19 29.81 50.99
N ALA A 3 -35.97 30.09 49.71
CA ALA A 3 -35.58 29.09 48.72
C ALA A 3 -34.14 28.58 49.01
N PRO A 4 -33.82 27.31 48.73
CA PRO A 4 -32.49 26.77 48.99
C PRO A 4 -31.49 27.24 47.92
N VAL A 5 -30.28 27.55 48.37
CA VAL A 5 -29.12 27.90 47.54
C VAL A 5 -28.63 26.62 46.84
N ASP A 6 -28.50 26.69 45.52
CA ASP A 6 -27.96 25.63 44.68
C ASP A 6 -26.57 25.17 45.13
N GLN A 7 -26.38 23.85 45.12
CA GLN A 7 -25.13 23.18 45.43
C GLN A 7 -24.05 23.59 44.42
N ILE A 8 -22.99 24.23 44.90
CA ILE A 8 -21.77 24.48 44.14
C ILE A 8 -21.15 23.12 43.78
N GLN A 9 -21.18 22.74 42.50
CA GLN A 9 -20.42 21.61 42.00
C GLN A 9 -18.92 21.89 42.19
N THR A 10 -18.29 21.11 43.06
CA THR A 10 -16.84 21.12 43.21
C THR A 10 -16.22 20.43 42.00
N VAL A 11 -15.58 21.22 41.13
CA VAL A 11 -14.71 20.69 40.08
C VAL A 11 -13.55 19.98 40.76
N LYS A 12 -13.47 18.65 40.64
CA LYS A 12 -12.27 17.90 41.01
C LYS A 12 -11.16 18.26 40.03
N VAL A 13 -10.36 19.26 40.38
CA VAL A 13 -9.09 19.51 39.71
C VAL A 13 -8.21 18.26 39.88
N PRO A 14 -7.72 17.63 38.80
CA PRO A 14 -6.80 16.51 38.90
C PRO A 14 -5.61 16.90 39.80
N LYS A 15 -5.20 16.01 40.69
CA LYS A 15 -3.99 16.24 41.48
C LYS A 15 -2.81 16.44 40.52
N PRO A 16 -1.92 17.42 40.75
CA PRO A 16 -0.71 17.55 39.95
C PRO A 16 0.04 16.22 39.98
N VAL A 17 0.28 15.66 38.80
CA VAL A 17 1.20 14.52 38.65
C VAL A 17 2.55 15.00 39.19
N PRO A 18 3.17 14.29 40.15
CA PRO A 18 4.52 14.62 40.57
C PRO A 18 5.39 14.64 39.32
N LEU A 19 6.13 15.74 39.08
CA LEU A 19 7.21 15.77 38.09
C LEU A 19 7.98 14.46 38.24
N THR A 20 7.96 13.65 37.19
CA THR A 20 8.56 12.33 37.15
C THR A 20 9.90 12.37 37.87
N THR A 21 10.07 11.52 38.88
CA THR A 21 11.30 11.45 39.69
C THR A 21 12.52 10.95 38.88
N THR A 22 12.39 10.85 37.56
CA THR A 22 13.45 10.59 36.61
C THR A 22 14.45 11.74 36.64
N ARG A 23 15.64 11.47 37.17
CA ARG A 23 16.80 12.37 37.05
C ARG A 23 16.99 12.74 35.59
N PHE A 24 17.18 14.02 35.29
CA PHE A 24 17.49 14.47 33.94
C PHE A 24 18.80 13.83 33.48
N ARG A 25 18.74 13.03 32.41
CA ARG A 25 19.89 12.40 31.77
C ARG A 25 20.12 13.07 30.42
N PRO A 26 21.36 13.42 30.05
CA PRO A 26 21.63 14.00 28.75
C PRO A 26 21.28 13.00 27.63
N PRO A 27 20.89 13.49 26.43
CA PRO A 27 20.79 12.64 25.26
C PRO A 27 22.11 11.96 24.89
N LYS A 28 22.04 10.90 24.11
CA LYS A 28 23.24 10.29 23.48
C LYS A 28 23.92 11.29 22.53
N LYS A 29 25.23 11.13 22.33
CA LYS A 29 26.05 12.09 21.55
C LYS A 29 25.58 12.24 20.10
N ASN A 30 24.99 11.20 19.53
CA ASN A 30 24.41 11.16 18.19
C ASN A 30 22.95 11.64 18.13
N ILE A 31 22.48 12.33 19.16
CA ILE A 31 21.17 12.99 19.21
C ILE A 31 21.40 14.47 19.55
N PRO A 32 20.69 15.44 18.95
CA PRO A 32 20.81 16.84 19.34
C PRO A 32 20.47 17.03 20.83
N GLN A 33 21.31 17.79 21.52
CA GLN A 33 21.39 17.76 22.99
C GLN A 33 20.24 18.51 23.66
N THR A 34 19.70 19.52 22.99
CA THR A 34 18.59 20.34 23.48
C THR A 34 17.32 20.11 22.66
N LYS A 35 16.15 20.37 23.27
CA LYS A 35 14.86 20.27 22.57
C LYS A 35 14.77 21.28 21.43
N ALA A 36 15.28 22.50 21.63
CA ALA A 36 15.31 23.53 20.60
C ALA A 36 16.10 23.10 19.36
N GLU A 37 17.23 22.41 19.53
CA GLU A 37 18.00 21.87 18.39
C GLU A 37 17.21 20.79 17.65
N ARG A 38 16.54 19.89 18.38
CA ARG A 38 15.69 18.83 17.79
C ARG A 38 14.50 19.40 17.03
N ASP A 39 13.84 20.41 17.58
CA ASP A 39 12.72 21.11 16.93
C ASP A 39 13.15 21.87 15.68
N PHE A 40 14.29 22.58 15.73
CA PHE A 40 14.83 23.26 14.57
C PHE A 40 15.18 22.28 13.44
N LEU A 41 15.77 21.13 13.78
CA LEU A 41 16.07 20.09 12.80
C LEU A 41 14.80 19.46 12.21
N LEU A 42 13.77 19.23 13.03
CA LEU A 42 12.48 18.71 12.55
C LEU A 42 11.80 19.67 11.57
N GLU A 43 11.88 20.98 11.82
CA GLU A 43 11.36 21.98 10.88
C GLU A 43 12.12 21.98 9.55
N ALA A 44 13.46 21.94 9.60
CA ALA A 44 14.27 21.84 8.38
C ALA A 44 13.97 20.55 7.57
N ILE A 45 13.63 19.46 8.24
CA ILE A 45 13.18 18.22 7.58
C ILE A 45 11.86 18.45 6.84
N ARG A 46 10.90 19.13 7.45
CA ARG A 46 9.60 19.43 6.82
C ARG A 46 9.75 20.32 5.60
N ASP A 47 10.55 21.37 5.69
CA ASP A 47 10.88 22.25 4.56
C ASP A 47 11.50 21.47 3.39
N HIS A 48 12.38 20.51 3.71
CA HIS A 48 13.02 19.66 2.71
C HIS A 48 12.03 18.69 2.06
N ILE A 49 11.08 18.11 2.81
CA ILE A 49 10.02 17.25 2.26
C ILE A 49 9.12 18.05 1.31
N GLU A 50 8.71 19.27 1.68
CA GLU A 50 7.88 20.11 0.82
C GLU A 50 8.59 20.44 -0.51
N ARG A 51 9.90 20.66 -0.46
CA ARG A 51 10.72 20.98 -1.64
C ARG A 51 10.99 19.80 -2.55
N GLU A 52 11.42 18.66 -1.98
CA GLU A 52 11.90 17.51 -2.75
C GLU A 52 10.81 16.45 -3.01
N ASN A 53 9.71 16.50 -2.24
CA ASN A 53 8.60 15.56 -2.26
C ASN A 53 9.03 14.07 -2.33
N PRO A 54 9.90 13.61 -1.41
CA PRO A 54 10.33 12.21 -1.39
C PRO A 54 9.15 11.29 -1.05
N VAL A 55 9.05 10.15 -1.74
CA VAL A 55 7.93 9.21 -1.59
C VAL A 55 8.37 8.00 -0.75
N PRO A 56 7.69 7.66 0.35
CA PRO A 56 7.96 6.43 1.09
C PRO A 56 7.30 5.19 0.42
N PRO A 57 7.77 3.95 0.70
CA PRO A 57 8.94 3.61 1.50
C PRO A 57 10.25 3.96 0.77
N MET A 58 11.25 4.40 1.53
CA MET A 58 12.57 4.75 0.99
C MET A 58 13.64 3.93 1.72
N PRO A 59 14.55 3.25 1.00
CA PRO A 59 15.69 2.55 1.60
C PRO A 59 16.55 3.46 2.47
N LEU A 60 17.23 2.88 3.48
CA LEU A 60 18.00 3.66 4.45
C LEU A 60 19.14 4.45 3.80
N ASP A 61 19.81 3.88 2.80
CA ASP A 61 20.90 4.54 2.08
C ASP A 61 20.39 5.77 1.28
N GLU A 62 19.19 5.70 0.72
CA GLU A 62 18.54 6.85 0.09
C GLU A 62 18.12 7.92 1.10
N LEU A 63 17.55 7.51 2.26
CA LEU A 63 17.24 8.42 3.35
C LEU A 63 18.49 9.14 3.86
N GLU A 64 19.61 8.44 3.97
CA GLU A 64 20.88 9.05 4.38
C GLU A 64 21.37 10.09 3.37
N VAL A 65 21.11 9.92 2.07
CA VAL A 65 21.45 10.93 1.06
C VAL A 65 20.67 12.23 1.31
N HIS A 66 19.37 12.14 1.60
CA HIS A 66 18.57 13.31 1.94
C HIS A 66 18.97 13.89 3.31
N ALA A 67 19.18 13.06 4.32
CA ALA A 67 19.59 13.50 5.65
C ALA A 67 20.94 14.24 5.64
N ARG A 68 21.92 13.78 4.86
CA ARG A 68 23.20 14.51 4.68
C ARG A 68 23.00 15.90 4.09
N LYS A 69 22.08 16.07 3.13
CA LYS A 69 21.74 17.38 2.56
C LYS A 69 21.15 18.30 3.64
N ILE A 70 20.19 17.80 4.42
CA ILE A 70 19.55 18.57 5.51
C ILE A 70 20.58 19.00 6.57
N LEU A 71 21.48 18.10 6.96
CA LEU A 71 22.55 18.43 7.91
C LEU A 71 23.52 19.48 7.37
N ALA A 72 23.88 19.38 6.09
CA ALA A 72 24.71 20.38 5.42
C ALA A 72 24.02 21.75 5.35
N ASP A 73 22.73 21.80 5.03
CA ASP A 73 21.94 23.03 4.94
C ASP A 73 21.75 23.71 6.31
N THR A 74 21.62 22.91 7.37
CA THR A 74 21.44 23.39 8.76
C THR A 74 22.75 23.67 9.50
N GLY A 75 23.88 23.18 8.99
CA GLY A 75 25.20 23.30 9.62
C GLY A 75 25.41 22.36 10.82
N TYR A 76 24.58 21.32 10.97
CA TYR A 76 24.76 20.30 12.00
C TYR A 76 25.78 19.23 11.61
N ASP A 77 26.36 18.59 12.63
CA ASP A 77 27.38 17.55 12.46
C ASP A 77 26.77 16.24 11.94
N GLU A 78 27.53 15.51 11.12
CA GLU A 78 27.14 14.21 10.55
C GLU A 78 26.88 13.15 11.63
N ILE A 79 27.32 13.36 12.87
CA ILE A 79 26.96 12.51 14.02
C ILE A 79 25.43 12.39 14.23
N TYR A 80 24.63 13.32 13.71
CA TYR A 80 23.16 13.29 13.75
C TYR A 80 22.51 12.63 12.53
N LEU A 81 23.29 12.00 11.64
CA LEU A 81 22.80 11.43 10.38
C LEU A 81 21.61 10.48 10.57
N HIS A 82 21.78 9.43 11.39
CA HIS A 82 20.73 8.43 11.57
C HIS A 82 19.52 8.98 12.32
N TYR A 83 19.72 9.90 13.27
CA TYR A 83 18.63 10.61 13.93
C TYR A 83 17.79 11.40 12.92
N THR A 84 18.47 12.13 12.03
CA THR A 84 17.84 12.92 10.96
C THR A 84 17.12 12.02 9.96
N ALA A 85 17.73 10.89 9.57
CA ALA A 85 17.11 9.93 8.65
C ALA A 85 15.82 9.31 9.22
N VAL A 86 15.80 8.98 10.52
CA VAL A 86 14.57 8.51 11.21
C VAL A 86 13.50 9.59 11.23
N CYS A 87 13.84 10.82 11.61
CA CYS A 87 12.89 11.93 11.63
C CYS A 87 12.38 12.28 10.22
N LEU A 88 13.23 12.20 9.20
CA LEU A 88 12.85 12.35 7.79
C LEU A 88 11.84 11.27 7.39
N SER A 89 12.13 10.00 7.69
CA SER A 89 11.19 8.91 7.42
C SER A 89 9.85 9.09 8.14
N ASN A 90 9.86 9.60 9.38
CA ASN A 90 8.62 9.88 10.13
C ASN A 90 7.76 10.91 9.41
N GLU A 91 8.37 12.01 8.98
CA GLU A 91 7.63 13.10 8.34
C GLU A 91 7.17 12.73 6.92
N MET A 92 7.90 11.86 6.21
CA MET A 92 7.45 11.27 4.93
C MET A 92 6.17 10.44 5.10
N TRP A 93 6.03 9.72 6.22
CA TRP A 93 4.83 8.92 6.53
C TRP A 93 3.73 9.68 7.24
N ARG A 94 3.95 10.95 7.62
CA ARG A 94 3.06 11.72 8.50
C ARG A 94 1.62 11.74 7.99
N GLU A 95 1.41 12.20 6.76
CA GLU A 95 0.07 12.32 6.17
C GLU A 95 -0.60 10.95 5.99
N THR A 96 0.16 9.92 5.59
CA THR A 96 -0.37 8.55 5.46
C THR A 96 -0.78 7.97 6.81
N LEU A 97 0.01 8.18 7.86
CA LEU A 97 -0.37 7.72 9.20
C LEU A 97 -1.62 8.48 9.68
N ALA A 98 -1.72 9.78 9.39
CA ALA A 98 -2.83 10.63 9.75
C ALA A 98 -4.18 10.17 9.14
N SER A 99 -4.18 9.64 7.92
CA SER A 99 -5.42 9.18 7.24
C SER A 99 -5.92 7.82 7.75
N ILE A 100 -5.07 7.02 8.39
CA ILE A 100 -5.43 5.68 8.90
C ILE A 100 -6.25 5.81 10.19
N PRO A 101 -7.40 5.13 10.36
CA PRO A 101 -8.18 5.18 11.59
C PRO A 101 -7.40 4.69 12.83
N TYR A 102 -7.65 5.28 14.00
CA TYR A 102 -6.92 4.95 15.24
C TYR A 102 -6.99 3.47 15.61
N GLU A 103 -8.14 2.82 15.40
CA GLU A 103 -8.38 1.40 15.65
C GLU A 103 -7.59 0.46 14.74
N ARG A 104 -6.99 1.00 13.66
CA ARG A 104 -6.06 0.28 12.77
C ARG A 104 -4.60 0.62 13.07
N ARG A 105 -4.32 1.36 14.14
CA ARG A 105 -2.96 1.75 14.52
C ARG A 105 -2.49 1.00 15.75
N MET A 106 -1.19 0.77 15.81
CA MET A 106 -0.53 0.23 16.99
C MET A 106 0.38 1.27 17.64
N LEU A 107 0.31 1.38 18.95
CA LEU A 107 1.32 2.07 19.75
C LEU A 107 2.31 1.03 20.29
N LEU A 108 3.56 1.11 19.83
CA LEU A 108 4.65 0.24 20.26
C LEU A 108 5.60 0.99 21.18
N MET A 109 5.73 0.55 22.42
CA MET A 109 6.58 1.20 23.42
C MET A 109 7.65 0.25 23.98
N PRO A 110 8.85 0.76 24.33
CA PRO A 110 9.88 -0.05 24.93
C PRO A 110 9.69 -0.08 26.45
N LYS A 111 10.03 -1.21 27.08
CA LYS A 111 10.04 -1.34 28.55
C LYS A 111 11.01 -0.35 29.22
N CYS A 112 12.00 0.15 28.48
CA CYS A 112 13.06 1.04 28.97
C CYS A 112 12.55 2.39 29.50
N LEU A 113 11.34 2.82 29.10
CA LEU A 113 10.68 4.02 29.65
C LEU A 113 10.28 3.86 31.12
N ARG A 114 10.19 2.62 31.63
CA ARG A 114 9.77 2.35 33.01
C ARG A 114 10.86 2.78 34.00
N VAL A 115 10.42 3.09 35.22
CA VAL A 115 11.33 3.22 36.37
C VAL A 115 11.72 1.81 36.83
N GLU A 116 12.84 1.30 36.32
CA GLU A 116 13.21 -0.13 36.39
C GLU A 116 13.18 -0.70 37.81
N ASP A 117 13.74 0.03 38.78
CA ASP A 117 13.89 -0.38 40.18
C ASP A 117 12.58 -0.38 40.97
N LYS A 118 11.52 0.26 40.45
CA LYS A 118 10.24 0.46 41.17
C LYS A 118 9.02 -0.01 40.40
N CYS A 119 9.18 -0.42 39.15
CA CYS A 119 8.07 -0.83 38.31
C CYS A 119 7.48 -2.17 38.79
N PRO A 120 6.21 -2.22 39.23
CA PRO A 120 5.58 -3.45 39.74
C PRO A 120 5.00 -4.33 38.61
N ALA A 121 5.15 -3.92 37.35
CA ALA A 121 4.54 -4.59 36.21
C ALA A 121 5.19 -5.96 35.94
N PRO A 122 4.40 -7.04 35.83
CA PRO A 122 4.90 -8.34 35.41
C PRO A 122 5.20 -8.36 33.91
N PHE A 123 5.90 -9.41 33.49
CA PHE A 123 6.14 -9.72 32.08
C PHE A 123 5.42 -11.00 31.72
N ASP A 124 4.85 -11.04 30.51
CA ASP A 124 4.40 -12.26 29.87
C ASP A 124 5.26 -12.57 28.63
N GLU A 125 4.80 -13.48 27.78
CA GLU A 125 5.48 -13.83 26.52
C GLU A 125 5.45 -12.70 25.48
N PHE A 126 4.54 -11.74 25.62
CA PHE A 126 4.31 -10.66 24.67
C PHE A 126 5.00 -9.36 25.10
N GLY A 127 5.17 -9.08 26.39
CA GLY A 127 5.85 -7.88 26.87
C GLY A 127 5.59 -7.52 28.33
N LEU A 128 5.75 -6.23 28.63
CA LEU A 128 5.49 -5.64 29.94
C LEU A 128 3.98 -5.37 30.12
N LEU A 129 3.38 -5.91 31.17
CA LEU A 129 1.96 -5.68 31.48
C LEU A 129 1.82 -4.52 32.46
N CYS A 130 1.69 -3.29 31.93
CA CYS A 130 1.60 -2.07 32.74
C CYS A 130 0.50 -2.17 33.82
N LYS A 131 0.87 -1.92 35.08
CA LYS A 131 -0.05 -1.88 36.23
C LYS A 131 -0.52 -0.47 36.58
N GLN A 132 -0.29 0.51 35.69
CA GLN A 132 -0.72 1.90 35.89
C GLN A 132 -0.27 2.48 37.25
N CYS A 133 1.02 2.28 37.59
CA CYS A 133 1.60 2.69 38.87
C CYS A 133 1.92 4.19 38.99
N GLY A 134 1.79 4.97 37.91
CA GLY A 134 2.04 6.42 37.88
C GLY A 134 3.51 6.85 37.91
N LEU A 135 4.46 5.92 37.74
CA LEU A 135 5.89 6.23 37.88
C LEU A 135 6.57 6.69 36.58
N CYS A 136 5.98 6.42 35.42
CA CYS A 136 6.56 6.68 34.11
C CYS A 136 5.46 6.96 33.07
N SER A 137 5.83 7.50 31.91
CA SER A 137 4.90 7.92 30.86
C SER A 137 4.21 6.76 30.11
N ILE A 138 4.64 5.50 30.28
CA ILE A 138 4.01 4.33 29.65
C ILE A 138 2.51 4.30 29.93
N GLN A 139 2.11 4.57 31.18
CA GLN A 139 0.69 4.58 31.57
C GLN A 139 -0.09 5.66 30.82
N ASP A 140 0.45 6.87 30.75
CA ASP A 140 -0.25 7.99 30.14
C ASP A 140 -0.47 7.73 28.65
N PHE A 141 0.59 7.33 27.94
CA PHE A 141 0.50 6.99 26.51
C PHE A 141 -0.42 5.80 26.26
N GLN A 142 -0.33 4.75 27.07
CA GLN A 142 -1.19 3.57 26.94
C GLN A 142 -2.67 3.93 27.11
N ASN A 143 -3.02 4.65 28.18
CA ASN A 143 -4.40 5.02 28.46
C ASN A 143 -5.02 5.84 27.33
N GLU A 144 -4.25 6.78 26.78
CA GLU A 144 -4.73 7.64 25.72
C GLU A 144 -4.84 6.91 24.37
N ALA A 145 -3.85 6.10 24.02
CA ALA A 145 -3.88 5.31 22.80
C ALA A 145 -5.05 4.30 22.83
N GLU A 146 -5.26 3.60 23.95
CA GLU A 146 -6.42 2.70 24.14
C GLU A 146 -7.75 3.48 24.05
N ARG A 147 -7.82 4.71 24.62
CA ARG A 147 -9.00 5.58 24.53
C ARG A 147 -9.32 5.97 23.09
N LEU A 148 -8.30 6.19 22.25
CA LEU A 148 -8.45 6.47 20.82
C LEU A 148 -8.75 5.22 19.99
N GLY A 149 -8.45 4.02 20.51
CA GLY A 149 -8.73 2.74 19.87
C GLY A 149 -7.50 1.94 19.43
N TYR A 150 -6.28 2.43 19.68
CA TYR A 150 -5.05 1.76 19.29
C TYR A 150 -4.94 0.37 19.93
N ALA A 151 -4.31 -0.56 19.21
CA ALA A 151 -3.65 -1.69 19.86
C ALA A 151 -2.38 -1.19 20.55
N VAL A 152 -2.18 -1.48 21.83
CA VAL A 152 -0.98 -1.05 22.57
C VAL A 152 -0.14 -2.26 22.95
N LEU A 153 1.16 -2.19 22.66
CA LEU A 153 2.13 -3.21 23.04
C LEU A 153 3.36 -2.58 23.68
N VAL A 154 3.74 -3.07 24.87
CA VAL A 154 4.97 -2.65 25.54
C VAL A 154 6.01 -3.77 25.44
N ALA A 155 6.68 -3.85 24.30
CA ALA A 155 7.57 -4.97 23.96
C ALA A 155 8.74 -4.55 23.08
N GLU A 156 9.74 -5.42 23.01
CA GLU A 156 10.90 -5.29 22.11
C GLU A 156 10.82 -6.28 20.93
N GLY A 157 9.79 -7.14 20.88
CA GLY A 157 9.68 -8.25 19.95
C GLY A 157 9.01 -7.88 18.61
N SER A 158 9.71 -8.11 17.50
CA SER A 158 9.20 -7.83 16.15
C SER A 158 8.20 -8.88 15.63
N ALA A 159 8.21 -10.12 16.14
CA ALA A 159 7.41 -11.21 15.59
C ALA A 159 5.89 -10.99 15.68
N ILE A 160 5.40 -10.55 16.85
CA ILE A 160 3.97 -10.27 17.06
C ILE A 160 3.53 -9.08 16.21
N VAL A 161 4.34 -8.02 16.20
CA VAL A 161 4.10 -6.81 15.41
C VAL A 161 3.95 -7.19 13.93
N MET A 162 4.87 -7.99 13.39
CA MET A 162 4.80 -8.46 12.00
C MET A 162 3.58 -9.34 11.74
N SER A 163 3.21 -10.23 12.67
CA SER A 163 1.99 -11.05 12.54
C SER A 163 0.72 -10.20 12.50
N LEU A 164 0.61 -9.18 13.33
CA LEU A 164 -0.57 -8.29 13.38
C LEU A 164 -0.70 -7.44 12.10
N ILE A 165 0.43 -7.09 11.49
CA ILE A 165 0.46 -6.41 10.20
C ILE A 165 0.08 -7.36 9.06
N GLN A 166 0.66 -8.56 9.02
CA GLN A 166 0.39 -9.54 7.96
C GLN A 166 -1.07 -9.99 7.95
N THR A 167 -1.70 -10.07 9.12
CA THR A 167 -3.13 -10.37 9.25
C THR A 167 -4.05 -9.18 8.92
N GLY A 168 -3.49 -7.99 8.67
CA GLY A 168 -4.24 -6.77 8.36
C GLY A 168 -5.02 -6.20 9.55
N GLN A 169 -4.72 -6.65 10.78
CA GLN A 169 -5.32 -6.08 11.99
C GLN A 169 -4.82 -4.66 12.25
N ILE A 170 -3.56 -4.41 11.91
CA ILE A 170 -2.90 -3.10 12.05
C ILE A 170 -2.35 -2.68 10.70
N GLU A 171 -2.56 -1.40 10.37
CA GLU A 171 -2.14 -0.79 9.11
C GLU A 171 -1.01 0.24 9.30
N ALA A 172 -0.80 0.74 10.53
CA ALA A 172 0.27 1.69 10.86
C ALA A 172 0.79 1.56 12.30
N ILE A 173 2.03 2.02 12.51
CA ILE A 173 2.70 1.98 13.82
C ILE A 173 3.11 3.39 14.25
N VAL A 174 2.75 3.75 15.48
CA VAL A 174 3.40 4.83 16.25
C VAL A 174 4.31 4.14 17.27
N GLY A 175 5.61 4.33 17.12
CA GLY A 175 6.64 3.66 17.90
C GLY A 175 7.42 4.63 18.80
N ILE A 176 7.97 4.09 19.87
CA ILE A 176 9.04 4.72 20.65
C ILE A 176 10.18 3.71 20.71
N SER A 177 11.40 4.11 20.37
CA SER A 177 12.54 3.19 20.40
C SER A 177 13.87 3.93 20.37
N CYS A 178 14.96 3.28 20.78
CA CYS A 178 16.28 3.86 20.64
C CYS A 178 16.80 3.71 19.19
N LEU A 179 17.65 4.64 18.76
CA LEU A 179 18.20 4.65 17.40
C LEU A 179 18.81 3.30 16.96
N PRO A 180 19.62 2.59 17.78
CA PRO A 180 20.19 1.30 17.35
C PRO A 180 19.16 0.21 17.07
N VAL A 181 17.99 0.25 17.72
CA VAL A 181 16.90 -0.68 17.43
C VAL A 181 16.21 -0.27 16.14
N LEU A 182 15.92 1.03 15.97
CA LEU A 182 15.27 1.56 14.77
C LEU A 182 16.05 1.24 13.50
N GLU A 183 17.37 1.45 13.50
CA GLU A 183 18.27 1.11 12.39
C GLU A 183 18.18 -0.37 12.01
N ARG A 184 18.12 -1.28 12.99
CA ARG A 184 18.01 -2.72 12.74
C ARG A 184 16.63 -3.13 12.25
N THR A 185 15.57 -2.44 12.67
CA THR A 185 14.20 -2.75 12.29
C THR A 185 13.78 -2.14 10.94
N PHE A 186 14.48 -1.08 10.52
CA PHE A 186 14.11 -0.29 9.34
C PHE A 186 13.92 -1.13 8.07
N PRO A 187 14.83 -2.05 7.68
CA PRO A 187 14.67 -2.84 6.45
C PRO A 187 13.41 -3.72 6.45
N TYR A 188 12.95 -4.19 7.61
CA TYR A 188 11.76 -5.03 7.69
C TYR A 188 10.48 -4.22 7.50
N VAL A 189 10.45 -2.99 8.03
CA VAL A 189 9.29 -2.09 7.93
C VAL A 189 9.19 -1.50 6.52
N GLU A 190 10.35 -1.14 5.95
CA GLU A 190 10.51 -0.68 4.56
C GLU A 190 10.06 -1.75 3.56
N ALA A 191 10.59 -2.98 3.65
CA ALA A 191 10.22 -4.07 2.76
C ALA A 191 8.73 -4.45 2.83
N ALA A 192 8.08 -4.22 3.97
CA ALA A 192 6.65 -4.45 4.14
C ALA A 192 5.77 -3.21 3.81
N ALA A 193 6.40 -2.10 3.43
CA ALA A 193 5.78 -0.81 3.12
C ALA A 193 4.76 -0.39 4.19
N ILE A 194 5.14 -0.51 5.47
CA ILE A 194 4.26 -0.17 6.59
C ILE A 194 4.45 1.30 6.96
N PRO A 195 3.38 2.12 6.95
CA PRO A 195 3.42 3.45 7.53
C PRO A 195 3.82 3.37 9.00
N SER A 196 5.00 3.89 9.31
CA SER A 196 5.55 3.86 10.67
C SER A 196 6.19 5.18 11.02
N ILE A 197 5.88 5.67 12.21
CA ILE A 197 6.55 6.80 12.84
C ILE A 197 7.19 6.31 14.12
N ALA A 198 8.44 6.65 14.37
CA ALA A 198 9.13 6.31 15.61
C ALA A 198 9.76 7.54 16.27
N VAL A 199 9.36 7.83 17.51
CA VAL A 199 10.00 8.88 18.32
C VAL A 199 11.25 8.31 18.98
N PRO A 200 12.46 8.83 18.66
CA PRO A 200 13.70 8.29 19.23
C PRO A 200 13.80 8.52 20.73
N LEU A 201 14.18 7.48 21.48
CA LEU A 201 14.61 7.63 22.87
C LEU A 201 15.89 8.47 22.93
N LEU A 202 16.00 9.31 23.95
CA LEU A 202 17.19 10.14 24.19
C LEU A 202 18.36 9.34 24.77
N GLN A 203 18.10 8.16 25.34
CA GLN A 203 19.12 7.20 25.80
C GLN A 203 18.87 5.80 25.22
N ASP A 204 19.93 4.98 25.17
CA ASP A 204 19.92 3.64 24.58
C ASP A 204 20.44 2.54 25.54
N ASP A 205 20.67 2.87 26.82
CA ASP A 205 21.21 1.95 27.82
C ASP A 205 20.12 1.15 28.55
N CYS A 206 18.90 1.18 28.01
CA CYS A 206 17.74 0.42 28.43
C CYS A 206 17.23 0.66 29.87
N ILE A 207 17.70 1.71 30.54
CA ILE A 207 17.37 1.98 31.96
C ILE A 207 16.84 3.41 32.12
N ASN A 208 15.57 3.55 32.53
CA ASN A 208 14.95 4.83 32.85
C ASN A 208 15.14 5.88 31.73
N THR A 209 14.90 5.47 30.49
CA THR A 209 15.13 6.29 29.30
C THR A 209 14.05 7.36 29.16
N THR A 210 14.39 8.48 28.55
CA THR A 210 13.46 9.58 28.26
C THR A 210 13.21 9.74 26.76
N VAL A 211 12.15 10.46 26.42
CA VAL A 211 11.69 10.74 25.05
C VAL A 211 11.12 12.17 25.02
N ASP A 212 11.05 12.78 23.85
CA ASP A 212 10.29 14.02 23.64
C ASP A 212 8.79 13.74 23.72
N ILE A 213 8.23 13.95 24.91
CA ILE A 213 6.85 13.58 25.27
C ILE A 213 5.82 14.31 24.39
N ASP A 214 6.08 15.57 24.07
CA ASP A 214 5.22 16.38 23.20
C ASP A 214 5.14 15.78 21.78
N TRP A 215 6.26 15.33 21.22
CA TRP A 215 6.25 14.68 19.91
C TRP A 215 5.46 13.36 19.93
N VAL A 216 5.59 12.56 21.01
CA VAL A 216 4.78 11.35 21.16
C VAL A 216 3.29 11.69 21.16
N TRP A 217 2.90 12.74 21.88
CA TRP A 217 1.50 13.19 21.89
C TRP A 217 1.03 13.66 20.52
N ASP A 218 1.84 14.44 19.81
CA ASP A 218 1.50 14.93 18.47
C ASP A 218 1.26 13.77 17.49
N TYR A 219 2.09 12.73 17.54
CA TYR A 219 1.94 11.57 16.65
C TYR A 219 0.81 10.63 17.06
N ILE A 220 0.53 10.46 18.36
CA ILE A 220 -0.63 9.68 18.84
C ILE A 220 -1.94 10.34 18.39
N HIS A 221 -2.02 11.67 18.38
CA HIS A 221 -3.22 12.42 18.00
C HIS A 221 -3.28 12.78 16.52
N LEU A 222 -2.34 12.28 15.71
CA LEU A 222 -2.25 12.65 14.32
C LEU A 222 -3.48 12.18 13.56
N THR A 223 -4.22 13.09 12.92
CA THR A 223 -5.39 12.76 12.13
C THR A 223 -5.45 13.64 10.89
N SER A 224 -5.98 13.09 9.81
CA SER A 224 -6.31 13.83 8.59
C SER A 224 -7.82 13.79 8.34
N ASP A 225 -8.31 14.82 7.66
CA ASP A 225 -9.63 14.79 7.04
C ASP A 225 -9.64 13.84 5.84
N ASP A 226 -8.47 13.50 5.29
CA ASP A 226 -8.33 12.45 4.28
C ASP A 226 -8.72 11.10 4.87
N LYS A 227 -9.69 10.44 4.23
CA LYS A 227 -10.17 9.10 4.55
C LYS A 227 -9.72 8.07 3.51
N THR A 228 -8.62 8.33 2.80
CA THR A 228 -7.91 7.28 2.06
C THR A 228 -7.47 6.20 3.05
N ARG A 229 -7.83 4.95 2.75
CA ARG A 229 -7.41 3.79 3.53
C ARG A 229 -6.40 2.99 2.74
N ARG A 230 -5.51 2.30 3.45
CA ARG A 230 -4.65 1.31 2.82
C ARG A 230 -5.53 0.15 2.34
N LEU A 231 -5.37 -0.25 1.08
CA LEU A 231 -5.97 -1.49 0.60
C LEU A 231 -5.03 -2.64 0.95
N ASN A 232 -5.55 -3.73 1.50
CA ASN A 232 -4.81 -4.98 1.56
C ASN A 232 -4.77 -5.58 0.14
N LEU A 233 -3.80 -5.13 -0.65
CA LEU A 233 -3.66 -5.52 -2.05
C LEU A 233 -3.42 -7.03 -2.23
N ASN A 234 -2.75 -7.68 -1.28
CA ASN A 234 -2.53 -9.13 -1.34
C ASN A 234 -3.85 -9.89 -1.15
N ALA A 235 -4.62 -9.56 -0.11
CA ALA A 235 -5.92 -10.18 0.10
C ALA A 235 -6.86 -9.91 -1.09
N LEU A 236 -6.87 -8.68 -1.60
CA LEU A 236 -7.67 -8.33 -2.78
C LEU A 236 -7.23 -9.13 -4.02
N HIS A 237 -5.93 -9.35 -4.21
CA HIS A 237 -5.42 -10.14 -5.31
C HIS A 237 -5.82 -11.61 -5.18
N ASP A 238 -5.71 -12.18 -3.99
CA ASP A 238 -6.14 -13.54 -3.69
C ASP A 238 -7.65 -13.71 -3.93
N ASP A 239 -8.49 -12.79 -3.43
CA ASP A 239 -9.94 -12.77 -3.69
C ASP A 239 -10.24 -12.78 -5.19
N VAL A 240 -9.58 -11.92 -5.96
CA VAL A 240 -9.77 -11.84 -7.42
C VAL A 240 -9.33 -13.12 -8.13
N ARG A 241 -8.27 -13.79 -7.66
CA ARG A 241 -7.83 -15.06 -8.24
C ARG A 241 -8.88 -16.15 -8.05
N GLU A 242 -9.56 -16.18 -6.91
CA GLU A 242 -10.63 -17.15 -6.63
C GLU A 242 -11.87 -16.97 -7.53
N TRP A 243 -12.05 -15.79 -8.15
CA TRP A 243 -13.17 -15.57 -9.07
C TRP A 243 -13.04 -16.34 -10.39
N PHE A 244 -11.85 -16.84 -10.75
CA PHE A 244 -11.63 -17.51 -12.04
C PHE A 244 -11.75 -19.04 -11.94
N THR A 245 -12.57 -19.54 -11.01
CA THR A 245 -12.96 -20.95 -10.95
C THR A 245 -14.03 -21.26 -12.02
N PRO A 246 -14.13 -22.52 -12.50
CA PRO A 246 -15.17 -22.90 -13.47
C PRO A 246 -16.59 -22.54 -13.03
N GLU A 247 -16.90 -22.74 -11.74
CA GLU A 247 -18.21 -22.42 -11.17
C GLU A 247 -18.50 -20.91 -11.21
N SER A 248 -17.54 -20.08 -10.79
CA SER A 248 -17.69 -18.62 -10.84
C SER A 248 -17.74 -18.11 -12.30
N ILE A 249 -17.04 -18.77 -13.22
CA ILE A 249 -17.11 -18.44 -14.64
C ILE A 249 -18.52 -18.68 -15.20
N GLU A 250 -19.12 -19.83 -14.91
CA GLU A 250 -20.50 -20.13 -15.31
C GLU A 250 -21.50 -19.16 -14.65
N GLN A 251 -21.30 -18.81 -13.38
CA GLN A 251 -22.15 -17.84 -12.68
C GLN A 251 -22.13 -16.45 -13.33
N VAL A 252 -20.95 -15.97 -13.75
CA VAL A 252 -20.78 -14.62 -14.32
C VAL A 252 -21.15 -14.59 -15.80
N MET A 253 -20.74 -15.60 -16.57
CA MET A 253 -20.90 -15.61 -18.03
C MET A 253 -22.17 -16.31 -18.51
N GLY A 254 -22.90 -17.00 -17.62
CA GLY A 254 -24.05 -17.86 -17.95
C GLY A 254 -23.63 -19.27 -18.34
N PRO A 255 -24.55 -20.19 -18.71
CA PRO A 255 -24.20 -21.51 -19.24
C PRO A 255 -23.48 -21.39 -20.60
N ALA A 256 -22.68 -22.40 -20.96
CA ALA A 256 -21.99 -22.42 -22.25
C ALA A 256 -22.89 -22.93 -23.37
N GLU A 257 -22.95 -22.20 -24.49
CA GLU A 257 -23.71 -22.59 -25.68
C GLU A 257 -22.77 -23.21 -26.75
N GLY A 258 -22.38 -24.47 -26.51
CA GLY A 258 -21.60 -25.27 -27.45
C GLY A 258 -20.13 -25.45 -27.07
N GLU A 259 -19.43 -26.32 -27.80
CA GLU A 259 -18.08 -26.77 -27.46
C GLU A 259 -17.04 -25.65 -27.49
N GLN A 260 -17.22 -24.64 -28.36
CA GLN A 260 -16.28 -23.52 -28.48
C GLN A 260 -16.29 -22.63 -27.23
N GLU A 261 -17.47 -22.37 -26.65
CA GLU A 261 -17.57 -21.63 -25.40
C GLU A 261 -17.01 -22.40 -24.21
N VAL A 262 -17.26 -23.72 -24.16
CA VAL A 262 -16.66 -24.60 -23.14
C VAL A 262 -15.13 -24.48 -23.19
N LEU A 263 -14.55 -24.63 -24.38
CA LEU A 263 -13.09 -24.55 -24.57
C LEU A 263 -12.51 -23.18 -24.16
N ALA A 264 -13.16 -22.09 -24.59
CA ALA A 264 -12.70 -20.74 -24.27
C ALA A 264 -12.75 -20.47 -22.75
N ARG A 265 -13.78 -20.97 -22.06
CA ARG A 265 -13.93 -20.84 -20.60
C ARG A 265 -12.96 -21.72 -19.83
N GLU A 266 -12.67 -22.92 -20.31
CA GLU A 266 -11.59 -23.76 -19.76
C GLU A 266 -10.24 -23.02 -19.85
N TRP A 267 -9.94 -22.39 -20.99
CA TRP A 267 -8.72 -21.58 -21.15
C TRP A 267 -8.68 -20.35 -20.23
N LEU A 268 -9.82 -19.68 -20.05
CA LEU A 268 -9.97 -18.57 -19.11
C LEU A 268 -9.69 -19.03 -17.65
N ALA A 269 -10.17 -20.22 -17.28
CA ALA A 269 -9.95 -20.83 -15.97
C ALA A 269 -8.50 -21.28 -15.75
N ARG A 270 -7.74 -21.62 -16.80
CA ARG A 270 -6.32 -22.02 -16.69
C ARG A 270 -5.50 -20.97 -15.96
N ASP A 271 -4.48 -21.40 -15.23
CA ASP A 271 -3.68 -20.57 -14.33
C ASP A 271 -3.11 -19.28 -14.97
N GLY A 272 -2.73 -18.33 -14.14
CA GLY A 272 -2.17 -17.05 -14.53
C GLY A 272 -2.08 -16.10 -13.34
N LYS A 273 -1.24 -15.06 -13.46
CA LYS A 273 -1.00 -14.12 -12.36
C LYS A 273 -2.21 -13.21 -12.06
N ARG A 274 -3.24 -13.15 -12.92
CA ARG A 274 -4.47 -12.35 -12.76
C ARG A 274 -4.24 -10.86 -12.42
N TRP A 275 -3.17 -10.27 -12.94
CA TRP A 275 -2.83 -8.87 -12.66
C TRP A 275 -3.85 -7.88 -13.21
N ARG A 276 -4.36 -8.11 -14.43
CA ARG A 276 -5.32 -7.20 -15.08
C ARG A 276 -6.66 -7.14 -14.32
N PRO A 277 -7.35 -8.26 -14.04
CA PRO A 277 -8.58 -8.20 -13.24
C PRO A 277 -8.32 -7.63 -11.84
N PHE A 278 -7.17 -7.94 -11.22
CA PHE A 278 -6.79 -7.33 -9.95
C PHE A 278 -6.69 -5.80 -10.04
N LEU A 279 -5.99 -5.27 -11.04
CA LEU A 279 -5.84 -3.83 -11.24
C LEU A 279 -7.17 -3.14 -11.51
N THR A 280 -8.08 -3.78 -12.26
CA THR A 280 -9.46 -3.30 -12.46
C THR A 280 -10.16 -3.10 -11.12
N VAL A 281 -10.14 -4.11 -10.26
CA VAL A 281 -10.84 -4.08 -8.96
C VAL A 281 -10.14 -3.16 -7.97
N ALA A 282 -8.80 -3.14 -7.94
CA ALA A 282 -8.02 -2.25 -7.08
C ALA A 282 -8.28 -0.78 -7.42
N THR A 283 -8.37 -0.45 -8.71
CA THR A 283 -8.68 0.91 -9.17
C THR A 283 -10.09 1.33 -8.74
N TYR A 284 -11.08 0.45 -8.92
CA TYR A 284 -12.43 0.70 -8.43
C TYR A 284 -12.46 0.91 -6.91
N GLN A 285 -11.79 0.05 -6.15
CA GLN A 285 -11.73 0.14 -4.68
C GLN A 285 -11.07 1.43 -4.20
N ALA A 286 -10.07 1.95 -4.92
CA ALA A 286 -9.44 3.22 -4.61
C ALA A 286 -10.37 4.42 -4.89
N LEU A 287 -11.20 4.32 -5.92
CA LEU A 287 -12.03 5.43 -6.41
C LEU A 287 -13.46 5.46 -5.85
N ARG A 288 -14.01 4.34 -5.39
CA ARG A 288 -15.38 4.29 -4.85
C ARG A 288 -15.53 5.14 -3.59
N ASP A 289 -16.73 5.70 -3.41
CA ASP A 289 -17.06 6.56 -2.26
C ASP A 289 -17.48 5.75 -1.03
N ASP A 290 -18.16 4.63 -1.27
CA ASP A 290 -18.70 3.70 -0.27
C ASP A 290 -17.65 2.68 0.20
N ARG A 291 -16.46 3.18 0.58
CA ARG A 291 -15.28 2.35 0.85
C ARG A 291 -15.53 1.28 1.92
N GLY A 292 -16.40 1.49 2.90
CA GLY A 292 -16.72 0.48 3.94
C GLY A 292 -17.55 -0.72 3.49
N GLU A 293 -18.20 -0.63 2.33
CA GLU A 293 -19.13 -1.65 1.85
C GLU A 293 -18.42 -2.78 1.10
N PRO A 294 -19.02 -3.99 1.07
CA PRO A 294 -18.54 -5.09 0.24
C PRO A 294 -18.32 -4.67 -1.22
N ILE A 295 -17.40 -5.35 -1.90
CA ILE A 295 -17.22 -5.18 -3.34
C ILE A 295 -18.51 -5.64 -4.04
N PRO A 296 -19.12 -4.83 -4.92
CA PRO A 296 -20.31 -5.26 -5.65
C PRO A 296 -19.98 -6.45 -6.54
N GLU A 297 -20.79 -7.50 -6.47
CA GLU A 297 -20.61 -8.70 -7.29
C GLU A 297 -20.57 -8.41 -8.80
N ASP A 298 -21.27 -7.37 -9.26
CA ASP A 298 -21.34 -7.01 -10.67
C ASP A 298 -19.99 -6.52 -11.26
N ILE A 299 -19.04 -6.03 -10.43
CA ILE A 299 -17.70 -5.69 -10.92
C ILE A 299 -16.94 -6.90 -11.47
N LYS A 300 -17.33 -8.12 -11.07
CA LYS A 300 -16.75 -9.36 -11.61
C LYS A 300 -16.87 -9.41 -13.12
N LYS A 301 -17.96 -8.92 -13.72
CA LYS A 301 -18.09 -8.85 -15.19
C LYS A 301 -17.00 -7.97 -15.82
N VAL A 302 -16.66 -6.85 -15.20
CA VAL A 302 -15.63 -5.94 -15.71
C VAL A 302 -14.22 -6.53 -15.52
N ALA A 303 -13.97 -7.17 -14.37
CA ALA A 303 -12.73 -7.90 -14.13
C ALA A 303 -12.55 -9.06 -15.13
N PHE A 304 -13.62 -9.82 -15.38
CA PHE A 304 -13.64 -10.89 -16.37
C PHE A 304 -13.42 -10.36 -17.78
N ALA A 305 -14.02 -9.24 -18.16
CA ALA A 305 -13.78 -8.63 -19.45
C ALA A 305 -12.29 -8.32 -19.67
N ALA A 306 -11.61 -7.75 -18.66
CA ALA A 306 -10.18 -7.49 -18.71
C ALA A 306 -9.35 -8.77 -18.89
N GLU A 307 -9.71 -9.87 -18.21
CA GLU A 307 -9.02 -11.16 -18.36
C GLU A 307 -9.36 -11.84 -19.70
N CYS A 308 -10.58 -11.71 -20.23
CA CYS A 308 -10.98 -12.19 -21.56
C CYS A 308 -10.10 -11.57 -22.64
N PHE A 309 -9.93 -10.24 -22.64
CA PHE A 309 -9.05 -9.56 -23.59
C PHE A 309 -7.59 -10.05 -23.47
N HIS A 310 -7.11 -10.26 -22.25
CA HIS A 310 -5.76 -10.76 -22.03
C HIS A 310 -5.57 -12.21 -22.51
N LYS A 311 -6.50 -13.10 -22.16
CA LYS A 311 -6.43 -14.51 -22.54
C LYS A 311 -6.59 -14.69 -24.05
N ALA A 312 -7.41 -13.86 -24.69
CA ALA A 312 -7.48 -13.79 -26.15
C ALA A 312 -6.14 -13.40 -26.76
N SER A 313 -5.51 -12.33 -26.26
CA SER A 313 -4.22 -11.89 -26.79
C SER A 313 -3.15 -12.97 -26.66
N LEU A 314 -3.12 -13.72 -25.54
CA LEU A 314 -2.19 -14.83 -25.36
C LEU A 314 -2.42 -15.97 -26.35
N ILE A 315 -3.67 -16.34 -26.65
CA ILE A 315 -3.95 -17.39 -27.64
C ILE A 315 -3.44 -16.99 -29.02
N HIS A 316 -3.66 -15.73 -29.41
CA HIS A 316 -3.21 -15.22 -30.70
C HIS A 316 -1.68 -15.08 -30.76
N ASP A 317 -1.05 -14.56 -29.71
CA ASP A 317 0.41 -14.45 -29.57
C ASP A 317 1.08 -15.84 -29.63
N ASP A 318 0.52 -16.84 -28.94
CA ASP A 318 1.02 -18.23 -28.99
C ASP A 318 1.02 -18.79 -30.42
N ILE A 319 0.01 -18.47 -31.22
CA ILE A 319 -0.07 -18.89 -32.63
C ILE A 319 0.96 -18.13 -33.48
N GLU A 320 1.10 -16.84 -33.24
CA GLU A 320 2.01 -15.95 -33.98
C GLU A 320 3.49 -16.31 -33.75
N ASP A 321 3.84 -16.70 -32.53
CA ASP A 321 5.20 -17.05 -32.12
C ASP A 321 5.53 -18.55 -32.28
N GLU A 322 4.56 -19.38 -32.69
CA GLU A 322 4.68 -20.85 -32.76
C GLU A 322 5.03 -21.48 -31.39
N ASP A 323 4.51 -20.93 -30.30
CA ASP A 323 4.76 -21.39 -28.93
C ASP A 323 3.89 -22.61 -28.57
N PHE A 324 4.52 -23.76 -28.27
CA PHE A 324 3.77 -25.00 -27.97
C PHE A 324 3.45 -25.22 -26.49
N GLY A 325 3.89 -24.32 -25.59
CA GLY A 325 3.62 -24.45 -24.16
C GLY A 325 3.51 -23.11 -23.41
N ARG A 326 2.52 -22.98 -22.53
CA ARG A 326 2.27 -21.81 -21.68
C ARG A 326 1.76 -22.24 -20.31
N TYR A 327 2.25 -21.58 -19.24
CA TYR A 327 1.94 -21.94 -17.85
C TYR A 327 2.23 -23.42 -17.50
N GLY A 328 3.25 -24.00 -18.14
CA GLY A 328 3.60 -25.41 -17.98
C GLY A 328 2.60 -26.40 -18.60
N GLN A 329 1.64 -25.91 -19.40
CA GLN A 329 0.67 -26.71 -20.15
C GLN A 329 0.83 -26.48 -21.66
N PRO A 330 0.33 -27.39 -22.52
CA PRO A 330 0.32 -27.13 -23.95
C PRO A 330 -0.55 -25.91 -24.30
N THR A 331 -0.18 -25.18 -25.35
CA THR A 331 -0.98 -24.07 -25.86
C THR A 331 -2.21 -24.58 -26.61
N LEU A 332 -3.23 -23.72 -26.73
CA LEU A 332 -4.51 -24.13 -27.30
C LEU A 332 -4.38 -24.60 -28.76
N HIS A 333 -3.48 -23.98 -29.55
CA HIS A 333 -3.24 -24.38 -30.93
C HIS A 333 -2.45 -25.69 -31.03
N ALA A 334 -1.62 -26.03 -30.04
CA ALA A 334 -0.94 -27.31 -29.97
C ALA A 334 -1.93 -28.46 -29.67
N GLU A 335 -2.95 -28.21 -28.84
CA GLU A 335 -3.95 -29.20 -28.46
C GLU A 335 -5.07 -29.38 -29.49
N HIS A 336 -5.58 -28.27 -30.03
CA HIS A 336 -6.81 -28.26 -30.85
C HIS A 336 -6.59 -27.77 -32.29
N GLY A 337 -5.36 -27.40 -32.65
CA GLY A 337 -5.02 -26.84 -33.94
C GLY A 337 -5.31 -25.34 -34.05
N ILE A 338 -4.63 -24.69 -35.00
CA ILE A 338 -4.72 -23.24 -35.24
C ILE A 338 -6.15 -22.75 -35.46
N PRO A 339 -7.02 -23.38 -36.30
CA PRO A 339 -8.35 -22.85 -36.58
C PRO A 339 -9.24 -22.74 -35.33
N VAL A 340 -9.17 -23.73 -34.44
CA VAL A 340 -9.97 -23.75 -33.20
C VAL A 340 -9.45 -22.71 -32.21
N ALA A 341 -8.12 -22.64 -32.06
CA ALA A 341 -7.50 -21.69 -31.15
C ALA A 341 -7.75 -20.23 -31.57
N LEU A 342 -7.60 -19.92 -32.86
CA LEU A 342 -7.87 -18.59 -33.40
C LEU A 342 -9.31 -18.14 -33.08
N ASN A 343 -10.29 -19.03 -33.32
CA ASN A 343 -11.69 -18.73 -33.07
C ASN A 343 -12.01 -18.60 -31.57
N ALA A 344 -11.28 -19.31 -30.69
CA ALA A 344 -11.43 -19.17 -29.24
C ALA A 344 -10.96 -17.79 -28.77
N GLY A 345 -9.86 -17.28 -29.33
CA GLY A 345 -9.40 -15.91 -29.07
C GLY A 345 -10.43 -14.87 -29.53
N ASP A 346 -10.99 -15.03 -30.74
CA ASP A 346 -12.03 -14.12 -31.27
C ASP A 346 -13.29 -14.12 -30.39
N LEU A 347 -13.71 -15.30 -29.92
CA LEU A 347 -14.83 -15.44 -29.01
C LEU A 347 -14.59 -14.72 -27.68
N LEU A 348 -13.39 -14.87 -27.07
CA LEU A 348 -13.04 -14.19 -25.83
C LEU A 348 -13.01 -12.66 -25.99
N ILE A 349 -12.60 -12.13 -27.14
CA ILE A 349 -12.71 -10.70 -27.45
C ILE A 349 -14.18 -10.26 -27.41
N GLY A 350 -15.07 -11.02 -28.07
CA GLY A 350 -16.52 -10.76 -28.06
C GLY A 350 -17.12 -10.81 -26.66
N GLU A 351 -16.75 -11.81 -25.87
CA GLU A 351 -17.17 -11.96 -24.48
C GLU A 351 -16.75 -10.77 -23.62
N GLY A 352 -15.53 -10.24 -23.80
CA GLY A 352 -15.08 -9.06 -23.08
C GLY A 352 -15.98 -7.84 -23.30
N TYR A 353 -16.35 -7.56 -24.56
CA TYR A 353 -17.29 -6.46 -24.86
C TYR A 353 -18.71 -6.74 -24.38
N ARG A 354 -19.18 -7.99 -24.49
CA ARG A 354 -20.50 -8.42 -24.00
C ARG A 354 -20.63 -8.18 -22.50
N LEU A 355 -19.63 -8.61 -21.73
CA LEU A 355 -19.59 -8.45 -20.27
C LEU A 355 -19.61 -6.97 -19.84
N ILE A 356 -18.91 -6.08 -20.56
CA ILE A 356 -18.99 -4.63 -20.34
C ILE A 356 -20.41 -4.12 -20.64
N GLY A 357 -21.05 -4.60 -21.72
CA GLY A 357 -22.42 -4.19 -22.07
C GLY A 357 -23.47 -4.64 -21.05
N GLU A 358 -23.27 -5.79 -20.42
CA GLU A 358 -24.21 -6.43 -19.48
C GLU A 358 -23.98 -6.09 -18.00
N CYS A 359 -22.92 -5.36 -17.66
CA CYS A 359 -22.72 -4.92 -16.29
C CYS A 359 -23.82 -3.93 -15.87
N GLN A 360 -24.00 -3.73 -14.57
CA GLN A 360 -24.99 -2.84 -13.98
C GLN A 360 -24.47 -1.41 -13.79
N ALA A 361 -23.53 -0.98 -14.64
CA ALA A 361 -23.07 0.41 -14.71
C ALA A 361 -24.06 1.28 -15.52
N THR A 362 -23.96 2.59 -15.38
CA THR A 362 -24.71 3.55 -16.21
C THR A 362 -24.25 3.50 -17.67
N ASP A 363 -25.10 3.95 -18.60
CA ASP A 363 -24.77 3.99 -20.03
C ASP A 363 -23.51 4.83 -20.33
N ALA A 364 -23.29 5.90 -19.57
CA ALA A 364 -22.08 6.73 -19.68
C ALA A 364 -20.82 5.93 -19.30
N GLN A 365 -20.84 5.24 -18.15
CA GLN A 365 -19.73 4.41 -17.69
C GLN A 365 -19.46 3.24 -18.65
N LYS A 366 -20.51 2.59 -19.18
CA LYS A 366 -20.37 1.56 -20.21
C LYS A 366 -19.72 2.10 -21.48
N THR A 367 -20.14 3.29 -21.92
CA THR A 367 -19.55 3.94 -23.09
C THR A 367 -18.07 4.23 -22.88
N GLU A 368 -17.69 4.74 -21.70
CA GLU A 368 -16.28 4.96 -21.34
C GLU A 368 -15.48 3.64 -21.33
N MET A 369 -16.01 2.58 -20.73
CA MET A 369 -15.37 1.25 -20.70
C MET A 369 -15.18 0.67 -22.11
N LEU A 370 -16.21 0.75 -22.97
CA LEU A 370 -16.15 0.28 -24.35
C LEU A 370 -15.12 1.08 -25.17
N LEU A 371 -15.05 2.40 -24.98
CA LEU A 371 -14.05 3.24 -25.63
C LEU A 371 -12.64 2.89 -25.17
N ALA A 372 -12.41 2.75 -23.86
CA ALA A 372 -11.11 2.35 -23.30
C ALA A 372 -10.66 0.98 -23.86
N ALA A 373 -11.53 -0.03 -23.80
CA ALA A 373 -11.24 -1.37 -24.30
C ALA A 373 -10.96 -1.38 -25.81
N SER A 374 -11.78 -0.69 -26.61
CA SER A 374 -11.60 -0.66 -28.07
C SER A 374 -10.37 0.12 -28.52
N ILE A 375 -10.02 1.21 -27.85
CA ILE A 375 -8.77 1.93 -28.10
C ILE A 375 -7.59 1.05 -27.74
N GLY A 376 -7.59 0.46 -26.54
CA GLY A 376 -6.49 -0.41 -26.09
C GLY A 376 -6.28 -1.63 -26.99
N GLN A 377 -7.35 -2.28 -27.45
CA GLN A 377 -7.24 -3.38 -28.41
C GLN A 377 -6.64 -2.90 -29.74
N ARG A 378 -7.03 -1.72 -30.25
CA ARG A 378 -6.43 -1.15 -31.47
C ARG A 378 -4.93 -0.90 -31.31
N GLU A 379 -4.51 -0.36 -30.17
CA GLU A 379 -3.09 -0.10 -29.90
C GLU A 379 -2.30 -1.41 -29.73
N LEU A 380 -2.85 -2.41 -29.05
CA LEU A 380 -2.24 -3.74 -28.94
C LEU A 380 -2.01 -4.37 -30.33
N CYS A 381 -3.04 -4.40 -31.18
CA CYS A 381 -2.91 -4.94 -32.54
C CYS A 381 -1.92 -4.16 -33.40
N ARG A 382 -1.82 -2.83 -33.21
CA ARG A 382 -0.82 -2.00 -33.90
C ARG A 382 0.59 -2.33 -33.45
N GLY A 383 0.81 -2.48 -32.14
CA GLY A 383 2.10 -2.85 -31.56
C GLY A 383 2.56 -4.21 -32.03
N GLN A 384 1.71 -5.24 -31.84
CA GLN A 384 2.00 -6.61 -32.27
C GLN A 384 2.20 -6.69 -33.80
N GLY A 385 1.33 -6.05 -34.57
CA GLY A 385 1.46 -6.01 -36.04
C GLY A 385 2.76 -5.37 -36.50
N ALA A 386 3.23 -4.31 -35.83
CA ALA A 386 4.52 -3.68 -36.13
C ALA A 386 5.70 -4.61 -35.84
N GLU A 387 5.65 -5.38 -34.75
CA GLU A 387 6.63 -6.41 -34.40
C GLU A 387 6.70 -7.51 -35.47
N LEU A 388 5.55 -8.07 -35.85
CA LEU A 388 5.45 -9.10 -36.89
C LEU A 388 5.95 -8.60 -38.26
N ILE A 389 5.64 -7.35 -38.62
CA ILE A 389 6.16 -6.74 -39.86
C ILE A 389 7.69 -6.57 -39.79
N TRP A 390 8.22 -6.14 -38.65
CA TRP A 390 9.66 -6.00 -38.45
C TRP A 390 10.37 -7.37 -38.49
N ALA A 391 9.79 -8.41 -37.88
CA ALA A 391 10.36 -9.76 -37.85
C ALA A 391 10.57 -10.35 -39.26
N ARG A 392 9.79 -9.91 -40.26
CA ARG A 392 9.97 -10.30 -41.67
C ARG A 392 11.25 -9.75 -42.31
N ASN A 393 11.79 -8.64 -41.80
CA ASN A 393 13.03 -8.04 -42.28
C ASN A 393 13.75 -7.30 -41.13
N PRO A 394 14.41 -8.05 -40.22
CA PRO A 394 14.92 -7.50 -38.97
C PRO A 394 16.06 -6.51 -39.22
N VAL A 395 15.96 -5.35 -38.58
CA VAL A 395 17.02 -4.33 -38.52
C VAL A 395 17.45 -4.09 -37.06
N PRO A 396 18.75 -3.88 -36.77
CA PRO A 396 19.19 -3.59 -35.40
C PRO A 396 18.48 -2.38 -34.81
N LEU A 397 17.92 -2.55 -33.60
CA LEU A 397 17.22 -1.49 -32.88
C LEU A 397 18.17 -0.83 -31.87
N LYS A 398 18.08 0.49 -31.73
CA LYS A 398 18.74 1.22 -30.63
C LYS A 398 17.99 0.95 -29.31
N SER A 399 18.68 1.03 -28.17
CA SER A 399 18.07 0.82 -26.84
C SER A 399 16.82 1.67 -26.61
N LYS A 400 16.78 2.92 -27.12
CA LYS A 400 15.60 3.77 -27.05
C LYS A 400 14.40 3.22 -27.85
N GLN A 401 14.64 2.56 -28.97
CA GLN A 401 13.59 1.94 -29.77
C GLN A 401 13.07 0.66 -29.10
N VAL A 402 13.94 -0.10 -28.45
CA VAL A 402 13.54 -1.27 -27.63
C VAL A 402 12.66 -0.84 -26.46
N LEU A 403 13.04 0.20 -25.72
CA LEU A 403 12.21 0.75 -24.64
C LEU A 403 10.85 1.25 -25.13
N GLU A 404 10.80 1.84 -26.33
CA GLU A 404 9.55 2.29 -26.93
C GLU A 404 8.64 1.11 -27.32
N ILE A 405 9.21 0.00 -27.81
CA ILE A 405 8.45 -1.23 -28.06
C ILE A 405 7.90 -1.81 -26.75
N PHE A 406 8.71 -1.87 -25.69
CA PHE A 406 8.27 -2.35 -24.38
C PHE A 406 7.14 -1.49 -23.82
N ARG A 407 7.24 -0.16 -23.96
CA ARG A 407 6.18 0.77 -23.61
C ARG A 407 4.89 0.47 -24.37
N GLN A 408 4.96 0.15 -25.67
CA GLN A 408 3.78 -0.05 -26.51
C GLN A 408 3.14 -1.45 -26.38
N LYS A 409 3.90 -2.49 -26.04
CA LYS A 409 3.37 -3.86 -25.93
C LYS A 409 2.61 -4.10 -24.63
N THR A 410 3.19 -3.67 -23.51
CA THR A 410 2.74 -4.14 -22.19
C THR A 410 1.95 -3.07 -21.43
N ALA A 411 2.30 -1.78 -21.56
CA ALA A 411 1.63 -0.71 -20.85
C ALA A 411 0.14 -0.54 -21.24
N PRO A 412 -0.26 -0.58 -22.53
CA PRO A 412 -1.66 -0.34 -22.90
C PRO A 412 -2.61 -1.37 -22.29
N ALA A 413 -2.17 -2.62 -22.16
CA ALA A 413 -2.99 -3.67 -21.57
C ALA A 413 -3.20 -3.48 -20.05
N PHE A 414 -2.21 -2.92 -19.34
CA PHE A 414 -2.40 -2.49 -17.95
C PHE A 414 -3.25 -1.22 -17.86
N GLU A 415 -3.05 -0.27 -18.77
CA GLU A 415 -3.84 0.95 -18.86
C GLU A 415 -5.33 0.66 -19.02
N VAL A 416 -5.70 -0.23 -19.94
CA VAL A 416 -7.10 -0.66 -20.13
C VAL A 416 -7.68 -1.21 -18.84
N ALA A 417 -6.98 -2.10 -18.15
CA ALA A 417 -7.48 -2.69 -16.90
C ALA A 417 -7.77 -1.62 -15.83
N LEU A 418 -6.84 -0.67 -15.66
CA LEU A 418 -7.01 0.46 -14.74
C LEU A 418 -8.19 1.35 -15.16
N GLN A 419 -8.27 1.70 -16.45
CA GLN A 419 -9.32 2.55 -16.99
C GLN A 419 -10.70 1.92 -16.86
N LEU A 420 -10.84 0.61 -17.05
CA LEU A 420 -12.10 -0.11 -16.85
C LEU A 420 -12.59 0.01 -15.40
N GLY A 421 -11.70 -0.15 -14.42
CA GLY A 421 -12.04 0.02 -13.01
C GLY A 421 -12.45 1.46 -12.67
N ALA A 422 -11.74 2.45 -13.23
CA ALA A 422 -12.05 3.86 -13.01
C ALA A 422 -13.36 4.30 -13.69
N ALA A 423 -13.63 3.79 -14.89
CA ALA A 423 -14.88 4.04 -15.60
C ALA A 423 -16.06 3.40 -14.88
N TYR A 424 -15.90 2.17 -14.37
CA TYR A 424 -16.93 1.55 -13.53
C TYR A 424 -17.21 2.34 -12.25
N ALA A 425 -16.18 2.96 -11.66
CA ALA A 425 -16.34 3.90 -10.54
C ALA A 425 -16.96 5.26 -10.94
N GLY A 426 -17.10 5.55 -12.23
CA GLY A 426 -17.60 6.84 -12.74
C GLY A 426 -16.61 7.99 -12.59
N LYS A 427 -15.31 7.70 -12.42
CA LYS A 427 -14.27 8.70 -12.15
C LYS A 427 -13.11 8.68 -13.15
N LEU A 428 -13.25 7.98 -14.29
CA LEU A 428 -12.18 7.86 -15.27
C LEU A 428 -11.67 9.22 -15.76
N SER A 429 -12.57 10.16 -16.05
CA SER A 429 -12.19 11.49 -16.52
C SER A 429 -11.33 12.29 -15.54
N GLU A 430 -11.43 12.01 -14.24
CA GLU A 430 -10.65 12.67 -13.19
C GLU A 430 -9.22 12.12 -13.09
N VAL A 431 -9.01 10.85 -13.44
CA VAL A 431 -7.74 10.14 -13.18
C VAL A 431 -7.06 9.59 -14.43
N ALA A 432 -7.62 9.76 -15.62
CA ALA A 432 -7.12 9.16 -16.86
C ALA A 432 -5.62 9.40 -17.10
N GLU A 433 -5.15 10.64 -16.95
CA GLU A 433 -3.72 10.96 -17.16
C GLU A 433 -2.82 10.34 -16.08
N VAL A 434 -3.28 10.30 -14.83
CA VAL A 434 -2.56 9.65 -13.73
C VAL A 434 -2.42 8.15 -14.00
N LEU A 435 -3.51 7.50 -14.41
CA LEU A 435 -3.51 6.08 -14.73
C LEU A 435 -2.63 5.75 -15.93
N LYS A 436 -2.59 6.63 -16.94
CA LYS A 436 -1.71 6.50 -18.09
C LYS A 436 -0.25 6.52 -17.67
N VAL A 437 0.19 7.56 -16.96
CA VAL A 437 1.59 7.67 -16.48
C VAL A 437 1.95 6.49 -15.57
N TYR A 438 1.04 6.08 -14.69
CA TYR A 438 1.23 4.90 -13.84
C TYR A 438 1.42 3.63 -14.67
N SER A 439 0.56 3.39 -15.66
CA SER A 439 0.60 2.20 -16.52
C SER A 439 1.86 2.14 -17.39
N GLU A 440 2.36 3.28 -17.88
CA GLU A 440 3.60 3.36 -18.65
C GLU A 440 4.80 2.91 -17.79
N ASN A 441 4.90 3.44 -16.57
CA ASN A 441 5.97 3.08 -15.65
C ASN A 441 5.88 1.61 -15.21
N LEU A 442 4.67 1.13 -14.87
CA LEU A 442 4.43 -0.25 -14.49
C LEU A 442 4.78 -1.22 -15.64
N GLY A 443 4.36 -0.91 -16.87
CA GLY A 443 4.62 -1.73 -18.05
C GLY A 443 6.12 -1.85 -18.34
N ILE A 444 6.86 -0.74 -18.28
CA ILE A 444 8.31 -0.73 -18.46
C ILE A 444 9.00 -1.56 -17.37
N ALA A 445 8.65 -1.35 -16.10
CA ALA A 445 9.23 -2.10 -14.99
C ALA A 445 8.94 -3.60 -15.08
N TYR A 446 7.71 -3.97 -15.47
CA TYR A 446 7.32 -5.36 -15.68
C TYR A 446 8.19 -6.02 -16.73
N GLN A 447 8.38 -5.38 -17.89
CA GLN A 447 9.11 -5.94 -19.02
C GLN A 447 10.63 -5.98 -18.82
N ILE A 448 11.19 -5.13 -17.95
CA ILE A 448 12.62 -5.22 -17.58
C ILE A 448 12.88 -6.42 -16.67
N ARG A 449 11.91 -6.78 -15.83
CA ARG A 449 12.02 -7.89 -14.87
C ARG A 449 11.72 -9.25 -15.51
N ASP A 450 10.73 -9.29 -16.40
CA ASP A 450 10.37 -10.46 -17.21
C ASP A 450 11.46 -10.74 -18.26
#